data_AF-A0A967DCL4-F1
#
_entry.id   AF-A0A967DCL4-F1
#
_cell.length_a   1.000
_cell.length_b   1.000
_cell.length_c   1.000
_cell.angle_alpha   90.00
_cell.angle_beta   90.00
_cell.angle_gamma   90.00
#
_symmetry.space_group_name_H-M   'P 1'
#
loop_
_entity.id
_entity.type
_entity.pdbx_description
1 polymer ?
#
loop_
_entity_poly.entity_id
_entity_poly.type
_entity_poly.pdbx_seq_one_letter_code
_entity_poly.pdbx_strand_id
1 'polypeptide(L)'
;MSRFPKVDATFTNESLGVNAVAQFAATNGLVWRENQIKDVGIDGQLEYVDESGSATGRLVAVQVKSGPSYFTHNDGACWRFFPDEKHRLY
;
A
#
# COMPACT_ATOMS: atom_id res chain seq x y z
N MET A 1 16.55 29.56 -12.44
CA MET A 1 16.20 28.59 -11.38
C MET A 1 14.70 28.64 -11.16
N SER A 2 14.03 27.50 -10.97
CA SER A 2 12.58 27.47 -10.69
C SER A 2 12.27 28.22 -9.39
N ARG A 3 11.22 29.06 -9.40
CA ARG A 3 10.80 29.91 -8.27
C ARG A 3 9.89 29.18 -7.27
N PHE A 4 9.54 27.92 -7.55
CA PHE A 4 8.59 27.15 -6.76
C PHE A 4 9.29 26.10 -5.86
N PRO A 5 8.67 25.75 -4.71
CA PRO A 5 9.14 24.65 -3.87
C PRO A 5 9.24 23.34 -4.66
N LYS A 6 10.26 22.52 -4.33
CA LYS A 6 10.39 21.18 -4.89
C LYS A 6 9.50 20.22 -4.09
N VAL A 7 8.70 19.44 -4.80
CA VAL A 7 8.01 18.27 -4.26
C VAL A 7 8.94 17.07 -4.39
N ASP A 8 8.89 16.15 -3.42
CA ASP A 8 9.66 14.91 -3.50
C ASP A 8 9.26 14.10 -4.73
N ALA A 9 10.25 13.47 -5.38
CA ALA A 9 10.03 12.72 -6.62
C ALA A 9 9.13 11.50 -6.40
N THR A 10 9.07 10.95 -5.18
CA THR A 10 8.25 9.79 -4.83
C THR A 10 6.83 10.15 -4.40
N PHE A 11 6.56 11.44 -4.12
CA PHE A 11 5.29 11.89 -3.55
C PHE A 11 4.09 11.39 -4.34
N THR A 12 4.13 11.55 -5.67
CA THR A 12 3.03 11.11 -6.55
C THR A 12 2.82 9.60 -6.52
N ASN A 13 3.90 8.81 -6.51
CA ASN A 13 3.81 7.35 -6.49
C ASN A 13 3.21 6.86 -5.18
N GLU A 14 3.65 7.41 -4.05
CA GLU A 14 3.11 7.08 -2.73
C GLU A 14 1.60 7.37 -2.67
N SER A 15 1.17 8.56 -3.11
CA SER A 15 -0.25 8.91 -3.17
C SER A 15 -1.06 7.97 -4.07
N LEU A 16 -0.52 7.56 -5.22
CA LEU A 16 -1.19 6.58 -6.10
C LEU A 16 -1.36 5.22 -5.41
N GLY A 17 -0.36 4.78 -4.64
CA GLY A 17 -0.44 3.55 -3.87
C GLY A 17 -1.54 3.58 -2.83
N VAL A 18 -1.59 4.65 -2.03
CA VAL A 18 -2.60 4.81 -0.97
C VAL A 18 -4.00 4.91 -1.57
N ASN A 19 -4.15 5.66 -2.68
CA ASN A 19 -5.42 5.75 -3.40
C ASN A 19 -5.89 4.39 -3.95
N ALA A 20 -4.97 3.54 -4.42
CA ALA A 20 -5.32 2.20 -4.89
C ALA A 20 -5.86 1.32 -3.75
N VAL A 21 -5.29 1.41 -2.55
CA VAL A 21 -5.79 0.71 -1.36
C VAL A 21 -7.15 1.25 -0.93
N ALA A 22 -7.34 2.57 -0.93
CA ALA A 22 -8.63 3.18 -0.62
C ALA A 22 -9.73 2.73 -1.59
N GLN A 23 -9.43 2.69 -2.89
CA GLN A 23 -10.35 2.20 -3.91
C GLN A 23 -10.68 0.71 -3.72
N PHE A 24 -9.66 -0.12 -3.43
CA PHE A 24 -9.86 -1.53 -3.13
C PHE A 24 -10.79 -1.72 -1.92
N ALA A 25 -10.55 -0.99 -0.83
CA ALA A 25 -11.39 -1.08 0.36
C ALA A 25 -12.84 -0.71 0.05
N ALA A 26 -13.07 0.43 -0.61
CA ALA A 26 -14.41 0.91 -0.96
C ALA A 26 -15.16 -0.08 -1.87
N THR A 27 -14.48 -0.67 -2.85
CA THR A 27 -15.09 -1.64 -3.78
C THR A 27 -15.38 -3.00 -3.15
N ASN A 28 -14.74 -3.32 -2.03
CA ASN A 28 -14.95 -4.56 -1.28
C ASN A 28 -15.77 -4.38 0.01
N GLY A 29 -16.36 -3.20 0.23
CA GLY A 29 -17.17 -2.92 1.42
C GLY A 29 -16.36 -2.87 2.71
N LEU A 30 -15.06 -2.61 2.64
CA LEU A 30 -14.15 -2.52 3.79
C LEU A 30 -14.00 -1.05 4.22
N VAL A 31 -13.64 -0.82 5.49
CA VAL A 31 -13.36 0.54 5.98
C VAL A 31 -11.86 0.78 5.95
N TRP A 32 -11.42 1.76 5.15
CA TRP A 32 -10.03 2.23 5.11
C TRP A 32 -9.88 3.52 5.94
N ARG A 33 -8.82 3.57 6.77
CA ARG A 33 -8.43 4.74 7.56
C ARG A 33 -6.96 5.04 7.31
N GLU A 34 -6.70 6.02 6.46
CA GLU A 34 -5.35 6.53 6.23
C GLU A 34 -4.83 7.28 7.46
N ASN A 35 -3.56 7.08 7.80
CA ASN A 35 -2.90 7.84 8.85
C ASN A 35 -2.66 9.28 8.38
N GLN A 36 -3.19 10.25 9.13
CA GLN A 36 -3.03 11.68 8.82
C GLN A 36 -1.58 12.16 8.94
N ILE A 37 -0.76 11.47 9.74
CA ILE A 37 0.65 11.75 9.93
C ILE A 37 1.39 10.52 9.41
N LYS A 38 2.34 10.73 8.50
CA LYS A 38 3.21 9.65 8.02
C LYS A 38 3.98 9.05 9.20
N ASP A 39 3.67 7.80 9.49
CA ASP A 39 4.39 6.97 10.45
C ASP A 39 5.42 6.11 9.70
N VAL A 40 6.45 5.66 10.41
CA VAL A 40 7.46 4.75 9.89
C VAL A 40 6.92 3.32 10.00
N GLY A 41 6.18 2.87 8.98
CA GLY A 41 5.79 1.46 8.86
C GLY A 41 4.30 1.18 8.74
N ILE A 42 3.43 2.16 9.05
CA ILE A 42 1.98 2.00 8.94
C ILE A 42 1.40 3.23 8.25
N ASP A 43 0.84 3.04 7.06
CA ASP A 43 0.20 4.10 6.27
C ASP A 43 -1.29 4.20 6.59
N GLY A 44 -1.88 3.15 7.17
CA GLY A 44 -3.25 3.19 7.66
C GLY A 44 -3.74 1.83 8.15
N GLN A 45 -5.05 1.77 8.38
CA GLN A 45 -5.73 0.59 8.90
C GLN A 45 -6.90 0.22 8.01
N LEU A 46 -7.06 -1.08 7.77
CA LEU A 46 -8.20 -1.64 7.06
C LEU A 46 -9.05 -2.47 8.05
N GLU A 47 -10.36 -2.26 8.04
CA GLU A 47 -11.30 -3.00 8.88
C GLU A 47 -12.27 -3.81 8.04
N TYR A 48 -12.48 -5.06 8.46
CA TYR A 48 -13.51 -5.91 7.87
C TYR A 48 -14.90 -5.47 8.32
N VAL A 49 -15.82 -5.47 7.36
CA VAL A 49 -17.24 -5.32 7.56
C VAL A 49 -17.88 -6.68 7.30
N ASP A 50 -18.80 -7.10 8.17
CA ASP A 50 -19.52 -8.36 7.97
C ASP A 50 -20.66 -8.23 6.95
N GLU A 51 -21.31 -9.36 6.66
CA GLU A 51 -22.41 -9.44 5.70
C GLU A 51 -23.62 -8.57 6.08
N SER A 52 -23.76 -8.18 7.35
CA SER A 52 -24.80 -7.29 7.82
C SER A 52 -24.47 -5.80 7.66
N GLY A 53 -23.26 -5.48 7.19
CA GLY A 53 -22.76 -4.11 7.13
C GLY A 53 -22.16 -3.61 8.44
N SER A 54 -21.91 -4.50 9.41
CA SER A 54 -21.38 -4.10 10.72
C SER A 54 -19.85 -4.12 10.73
N ALA A 55 -19.26 -3.05 11.28
CA ALA A 55 -17.83 -2.97 11.53
C ALA A 55 -17.42 -4.03 12.56
N THR A 56 -16.50 -4.92 12.19
CA THR A 56 -16.21 -6.13 12.99
C THR A 56 -15.20 -5.90 14.12
N GLY A 57 -14.52 -4.75 14.13
CA GLY A 57 -13.37 -4.49 15.01
C GLY A 57 -12.09 -5.26 14.61
N ARG A 58 -12.13 -6.08 13.55
CA ARG A 58 -10.95 -6.79 13.04
C ARG A 58 -10.15 -5.85 12.14
N LEU A 59 -9.09 -5.29 12.70
CA LEU A 59 -8.22 -4.31 12.04
C LEU A 59 -6.93 -4.97 11.53
N VAL A 60 -6.51 -4.57 10.33
CA VAL A 60 -5.22 -4.89 9.74
C VAL A 60 -4.44 -3.59 9.58
N ALA A 61 -3.26 -3.51 10.19
CA ALA A 61 -2.32 -2.42 9.92
C ALA A 61 -1.68 -2.64 8.55
N VAL A 62 -1.67 -1.60 7.71
CA VAL A 62 -1.23 -1.69 6.31
C VAL A 62 -0.05 -0.76 6.10
N GLN A 63 1.03 -1.31 5.53
CA GLN A 63 2.08 -0.54 4.89
C GLN A 63 1.87 -0.59 3.37
N VAL A 64 1.83 0.56 2.73
CA VAL A 64 1.64 0.71 1.29
C VAL A 64 2.99 0.97 0.62
N LYS A 65 3.31 0.13 -0.35
CA LYS A 65 4.48 0.29 -1.21
C LYS A 65 4.01 0.35 -2.66
N SER A 66 4.40 1.41 -3.36
CA SER A 66 4.03 1.64 -4.75
C SER A 66 5.26 2.04 -5.56
N GLY A 67 5.27 1.59 -6.82
CA GLY A 67 6.39 1.77 -7.74
C GLY A 67 6.57 0.55 -8.65
N PRO A 68 7.65 0.53 -9.45
CA PRO A 68 7.98 -0.63 -10.27
C PRO A 68 8.08 -1.90 -9.44
N SER A 69 7.34 -2.94 -9.84
CA SER A 69 7.44 -4.26 -9.21
C SER A 69 8.67 -5.00 -9.74
N TYR A 70 9.40 -5.63 -8.83
CA TYR A 70 10.47 -6.59 -9.17
C TYR A 70 9.98 -8.04 -9.16
N PHE A 71 8.72 -8.27 -8.75
CA PHE A 71 8.06 -9.56 -8.94
C PHE A 71 7.65 -9.66 -10.40
N THR A 72 8.44 -10.40 -11.17
CA THR A 72 8.28 -10.56 -12.63
C THR A 72 7.82 -11.96 -13.03
N HIS A 73 7.91 -12.94 -12.13
CA HIS A 73 7.58 -14.34 -12.42
C HIS A 73 6.27 -14.73 -11.73
N ASN A 74 5.15 -14.48 -12.42
CA ASN A 74 3.82 -14.91 -12.00
C ASN A 74 3.54 -16.32 -12.53
N ASP A 75 3.16 -17.26 -11.67
CA ASP A 75 2.72 -18.61 -12.06
C ASP A 75 1.21 -18.85 -11.86
N GLY A 76 0.46 -17.78 -11.61
CA GLY A 76 -0.99 -17.77 -11.44
C GLY A 76 -1.43 -17.93 -9.99
N ALA A 77 -0.75 -18.77 -9.22
CA ALA A 77 -1.04 -18.99 -7.80
C ALA A 77 -0.11 -18.17 -6.88
N CYS A 78 1.11 -17.88 -7.34
CA CYS A 78 2.08 -17.11 -6.59
C CYS A 78 3.02 -16.30 -7.50
N TRP A 79 3.84 -15.50 -6.85
CA TRP A 79 4.94 -14.78 -7.47
C TRP A 79 6.27 -15.36 -6.99
N ARG A 80 7.12 -15.78 -7.92
CA ARG A 80 8.51 -16.17 -7.61
C ARG A 80 9.41 -14.95 -7.72
N PHE A 81 10.20 -14.71 -6.67
CA PHE A 81 11.18 -13.62 -6.62
C PHE A 81 12.59 -14.20 -6.57
N PHE A 82 13.45 -13.73 -7.47
CA PHE A 82 14.85 -14.13 -7.57
C PHE A 82 15.72 -12.93 -7.20
N PRO A 83 16.16 -12.79 -5.94
CA PRO A 83 17.00 -11.66 -5.54
C PRO A 83 18.36 -11.74 -6.24
N ASP A 84 18.88 -10.58 -6.67
CA ASP A 84 20.28 -10.48 -7.09
C ASP A 84 21.21 -10.94 -5.96
N GLU A 85 22.43 -11.33 -6.31
CA GLU A 85 23.42 -11.80 -5.33
C GLU A 85 23.67 -10.83 -4.18
N LYS A 86 23.76 -9.53 -4.48
CA LYS A 86 23.86 -8.50 -3.46
C LYS A 86 22.70 -8.59 -2.48
N HIS A 87 21.48 -8.92 -2.95
CA HIS A 87 20.25 -8.97 -2.15
C HIS A 87 19.97 -10.25 -1.37
N ARG A 88 20.94 -11.18 -1.29
CA ARG A 88 20.76 -12.43 -0.54
C ARG A 88 21.11 -12.36 0.95
N LEU A 89 21.83 -11.33 1.39
CA LEU A 89 22.51 -11.31 2.69
C LEU A 89 22.06 -10.19 3.66
N TYR A 90 21.01 -9.45 3.32
CA TYR A 90 20.42 -8.46 4.23
C TYR A 90 19.04 -8.88 4.72
#